data_AF-A0A2V8DEC3-F1
#
_entry.id   AF-A0A2V8DEC3-F1
#
_cell.length_a   1.000
_cell.length_b   1.000
_cell.length_c   1.000
_cell.angle_alpha   90.00
_cell.angle_beta   90.00
_cell.angle_gamma   90.00
#
_symmetry.space_group_name_H-M   'P 1'
#
loop_
_entity.id
_entity.type
_entity.pdbx_description
1 polymer ?
#
loop_
_entity_poly.entity_id
_entity_poly.type
_entity_poly.pdbx_seq_one_letter_code
_entity_poly.pdbx_strand_id
1 'polypeptide(L)'
;MRRFFVVVTLVAVSLVAMACKDEGTVLVHKLAFNGVKAVDEAKLKNALATRESSKLPWGKKNYFDRSRLDADLKRIQAFYADRGYPDA
;
A
#
# COMPACT_ATOMS: atom_id res chain seq x y z
N MET A 1 32.42 10.96 -25.41
CA MET A 1 32.53 10.54 -23.99
C MET A 1 31.90 11.53 -23.00
N ARG A 2 32.16 12.86 -23.07
CA ARG A 2 31.61 13.87 -22.14
C ARG A 2 30.07 13.94 -22.05
N ARG A 3 29.37 13.74 -23.17
CA ARG A 3 27.88 13.73 -23.23
C ARG A 3 27.25 12.50 -22.56
N PHE A 4 27.94 11.37 -22.59
CA PHE A 4 27.46 10.12 -21.98
C PHE A 4 27.50 10.22 -20.45
N PHE A 5 28.58 10.78 -19.91
CA PHE A 5 28.70 11.03 -18.47
C PHE A 5 27.64 12.01 -17.95
N VAL A 6 27.29 13.05 -18.71
CA VAL A 6 26.25 14.01 -18.32
C VAL A 6 24.84 13.38 -18.29
N VAL A 7 24.54 12.48 -19.23
CA VAL A 7 23.26 11.77 -19.24
C VAL A 7 23.17 10.78 -18.08
N VAL A 8 24.25 10.05 -17.79
CA VAL A 8 24.30 9.11 -16.66
C VAL A 8 24.15 9.84 -15.32
N THR A 9 24.80 10.99 -15.14
CA THR A 9 24.66 11.78 -13.91
C THR A 9 23.25 12.36 -13.76
N LEU A 10 22.64 12.86 -14.84
CA LEU A 10 21.26 13.35 -14.80
C LEU A 10 20.25 12.25 -14.44
N VAL A 11 20.40 11.06 -15.02
CA VAL A 11 19.53 9.91 -14.71
C VAL A 11 19.72 9.46 -13.25
N ALA A 12 20.96 9.43 -12.76
CA ALA A 12 21.24 9.09 -11.36
C ALA A 12 20.59 10.08 -10.37
N VAL A 13 20.63 11.39 -10.65
CA VAL A 13 20.01 12.41 -9.80
C VAL A 13 18.48 12.27 -9.76
N SER A 14 17.84 11.95 -10.89
CA SER A 14 16.39 11.73 -10.92
C SER A 14 15.92 10.51 -10.11
N LEU A 15 16.76 9.48 -9.98
CA LEU A 15 16.45 8.29 -9.18
C LEU A 15 16.50 8.57 -7.67
N VAL A 16 17.35 9.50 -7.22
CA VAL A 16 17.50 9.86 -5.80
C VAL A 16 16.31 10.69 -5.30
N ALA A 17 15.68 11.50 -6.16
CA ALA A 17 14.54 12.33 -5.79
C ALA A 17 13.26 11.52 -5.45
N MET A 18 13.15 10.26 -5.89
CA MET A 18 12.02 9.38 -5.54
C MET A 18 12.15 8.72 -4.15
N ALA A 19 13.26 8.93 -3.43
CA ALA A 19 13.53 8.23 -2.18
C ALA A 19 13.06 8.96 -0.91
N CYS A 20 12.43 10.14 -1.00
CA CYS A 20 11.77 10.75 0.16
C CYS A 20 10.48 9.98 0.48
N LYS A 21 10.63 8.97 1.33
CA LYS A 21 9.53 8.23 1.93
C LYS A 21 9.23 8.89 3.27
N ASP A 22 8.27 9.80 3.29
CA ASP A 22 7.67 10.24 4.55
C ASP A 22 6.97 9.00 5.14
N GLU A 23 7.62 8.34 6.10
CA GLU A 23 6.93 7.34 6.91
C GLU A 23 5.86 8.06 7.74
N GLY A 24 4.60 7.92 7.32
CA GLY A 24 3.47 8.62 7.93
C GLY A 24 3.46 8.50 9.45
N THR A 25 3.14 9.58 10.16
CA THR A 25 3.19 9.63 11.63
C THR A 25 2.04 8.84 12.30
N VAL A 26 0.98 8.54 11.55
CA VAL A 26 -0.24 7.94 12.08
C VAL A 26 -0.16 6.41 12.05
N LEU A 27 -0.40 5.75 13.18
CA LEU A 27 -0.41 4.29 13.27
C LEU A 27 -1.79 3.72 12.93
N VAL A 28 -1.81 2.64 12.13
CA VAL A 28 -3.04 1.89 11.89
C VAL A 28 -3.29 0.96 13.08
N HIS A 29 -4.20 1.33 13.98
CA HIS A 29 -4.55 0.51 15.14
C HIS A 29 -5.48 -0.66 14.80
N LYS A 30 -6.41 -0.43 13.87
CA LYS A 30 -7.43 -1.42 13.47
C LYS A 30 -7.85 -1.18 12.02
N LEU A 31 -8.09 -2.28 11.30
CA LEU A 31 -8.62 -2.35 9.95
C LEU A 31 -9.79 -3.34 10.00
N ALA A 32 -11.00 -2.83 9.87
CA ALA A 32 -12.23 -3.62 9.95
C ALA A 32 -12.99 -3.54 8.63
N PHE A 33 -13.50 -4.69 8.18
CA PHE A 33 -14.39 -4.76 7.04
C PHE A 33 -15.83 -4.92 7.53
N ASN A 34 -16.74 -4.07 7.06
CA ASN A 34 -18.15 -4.14 7.42
C ASN A 34 -18.95 -4.56 6.19
N GLY A 35 -19.88 -5.52 6.36
CA GLY A 35 -20.73 -5.99 5.26
C GLY A 35 -20.13 -7.09 4.38
N VAL A 36 -18.95 -7.61 4.71
CA VAL A 36 -18.36 -8.77 4.02
C VAL A 36 -19.18 -10.02 4.32
N LYS A 37 -19.85 -10.57 3.31
CA LYS A 37 -20.63 -11.81 3.42
C LYS A 37 -20.25 -12.86 2.38
N ALA A 38 -19.81 -12.42 1.21
CA ALA A 38 -19.61 -13.27 0.04
C ALA A 38 -18.16 -13.79 -0.12
N VAL A 39 -17.19 -13.17 0.56
CA VAL A 39 -15.77 -13.51 0.49
C VAL A 39 -15.20 -13.70 1.88
N ASP A 40 -14.11 -14.47 1.97
CA ASP A 40 -13.37 -14.64 3.21
C ASP A 40 -12.62 -13.35 3.59
N GLU A 41 -12.90 -12.82 4.79
CA GLU A 41 -12.34 -11.56 5.27
C GLU A 41 -10.81 -11.64 5.43
N ALA A 42 -10.25 -12.80 5.80
CA ALA A 42 -8.82 -12.96 5.94
C ALA A 42 -8.11 -12.91 4.58
N LYS A 43 -8.69 -13.50 3.53
CA LYS A 43 -8.20 -13.38 2.15
C LYS A 43 -8.28 -11.95 1.64
N LEU A 44 -9.39 -11.25 1.91
CA LEU A 44 -9.54 -9.84 1.56
C LEU A 44 -8.47 -8.99 2.24
N LYS A 45 -8.27 -9.18 3.56
CA LYS A 45 -7.24 -8.49 4.35
C LYS A 45 -5.83 -8.74 3.81
N ASN A 46 -5.54 -9.99 3.42
CA ASN A 46 -4.24 -10.36 2.89
C ASN A 46 -3.95 -9.78 1.50
N ALA A 47 -4.99 -9.46 0.73
CA ALA A 47 -4.81 -8.78 -0.56
C ALA A 47 -4.36 -7.32 -0.37
N LEU A 48 -4.62 -6.68 0.77
CA LEU A 48 -4.31 -5.27 0.98
C LEU A 48 -2.87 -5.03 1.44
N ALA A 49 -2.34 -3.86 1.08
CA ALA A 49 -1.03 -3.38 1.52
C ALA A 49 -1.12 -2.75 2.91
N THR A 50 -2.24 -2.10 3.22
CA THR A 50 -2.55 -1.53 4.52
C THR A 50 -2.76 -2.64 5.54
N ARG A 51 -2.02 -2.58 6.66
CA ARG A 51 -2.07 -3.59 7.72
C ARG A 51 -2.19 -2.96 9.09
N GLU A 52 -2.80 -3.70 10.00
CA GLU A 52 -2.89 -3.32 11.41
C GLU A 52 -1.52 -3.41 12.09
N SER A 53 -1.24 -2.45 12.95
CA SER A 53 -0.09 -2.49 13.83
C SER A 53 -0.31 -3.53 14.93
N SER A 54 0.78 -4.20 15.31
CA SER A 54 0.74 -5.10 16.45
C SER A 54 0.52 -4.31 17.75
N LYS A 55 -0.35 -4.85 18.60
CA LYS A 55 -0.66 -4.32 19.95
C LYS A 55 0.47 -4.56 20.94
N LEU A 56 1.36 -5.50 20.68
CA LEU A 56 2.52 -5.78 21.54
C LEU A 56 3.55 -4.66 21.44
N PRO A 57 4.27 -4.32 22.54
CA PRO A 57 5.24 -3.22 22.53
C PRO A 57 6.46 -3.50 21.64
N TRP A 58 6.81 -4.77 21.41
CA TRP A 58 7.86 -5.21 20.48
C TRP A 58 7.32 -5.65 19.10
N GLY A 59 6.04 -5.40 18.82
CA GLY A 59 5.40 -5.86 17.58
C GLY A 59 5.60 -4.90 16.41
N LYS A 60 5.45 -5.42 15.18
CA LYS A 60 5.54 -4.61 13.95
C LYS A 60 4.53 -3.47 13.97
N LYS A 61 5.01 -2.24 13.75
CA LYS A 61 4.19 -1.03 13.56
C LYS A 61 3.96 -0.82 12.07
N ASN A 62 2.71 -0.56 11.70
CA ASN A 62 2.30 -0.27 10.35
C ASN A 62 1.70 1.14 10.34
N TYR A 63 2.38 2.02 9.61
CA TYR A 63 1.98 3.41 9.48
C TYR A 63 0.96 3.59 8.36
N PHE A 64 0.04 4.51 8.60
CA PHE A 64 -0.99 4.91 7.66
C PHE A 64 -0.36 5.73 6.54
N ASP A 65 -0.70 5.35 5.32
CA ASP A 65 -0.29 6.05 4.10
C ASP A 65 -1.54 6.19 3.24
N ARG A 66 -1.93 7.44 2.99
CA ARG A 66 -3.15 7.76 2.25
C ARG A 66 -3.10 7.17 0.84
N SER A 67 -1.95 7.27 0.16
CA SER A 67 -1.78 6.78 -1.20
C SER A 67 -1.92 5.25 -1.27
N ARG A 68 -1.43 4.53 -0.25
CA ARG A 68 -1.61 3.08 -0.15
C ARG A 68 -3.05 2.69 0.09
N LEU A 69 -3.75 3.42 0.97
CA LEU A 69 -5.17 3.17 1.21
C LEU A 69 -5.98 3.35 -0.08
N ASP A 70 -5.74 4.42 -0.82
CA ASP A 70 -6.45 4.70 -2.07
C ASP A 70 -6.17 3.62 -3.14
N ALA A 71 -4.94 3.08 -3.19
CA ALA A 71 -4.61 1.94 -4.05
C ALA A 71 -5.28 0.64 -3.58
N ASP A 72 -5.38 0.43 -2.26
CA ASP A 72 -6.06 -0.72 -1.69
C ASP A 72 -7.56 -0.71 -2.00
N LEU A 73 -8.23 0.45 -2.06
CA LEU A 73 -9.64 0.55 -2.47
C LEU A 73 -9.86 -0.04 -3.87
N LYS A 74 -8.98 0.30 -4.82
CA LYS A 74 -9.02 -0.27 -6.18
C LYS A 74 -8.74 -1.77 -6.18
N ARG A 75 -7.85 -2.23 -5.30
CA ARG A 75 -7.54 -3.65 -5.16
C ARG A 75 -8.71 -4.44 -4.58
N ILE A 76 -9.48 -3.86 -3.66
CA ILE A 76 -10.72 -4.48 -3.16
C ILE A 76 -11.69 -4.68 -4.32
N GLN A 77 -11.94 -3.65 -5.14
CA GLN A 77 -12.81 -3.75 -6.31
C GLN A 77 -12.35 -4.85 -7.27
N ALA A 78 -11.06 -4.87 -7.62
CA ALA A 78 -10.49 -5.92 -8.47
C ALA A 78 -10.64 -7.32 -7.85
N PHE A 79 -10.37 -7.46 -6.54
CA PHE A 79 -10.48 -8.73 -5.81
C PHE A 79 -11.91 -9.31 -5.87
N TYR A 80 -12.93 -8.46 -5.82
CA TYR A 80 -14.33 -8.84 -5.95
C TYR A 80 -14.72 -9.12 -7.40
N ALA A 81 -14.28 -8.28 -8.35
CA ALA A 81 -14.52 -8.47 -9.78
C ALA A 81 -13.98 -9.84 -10.25
N ASP A 82 -12.76 -10.21 -9.85
CA ASP A 82 -12.13 -11.50 -10.17
C ASP A 82 -12.91 -12.71 -9.63
N ARG A 83 -13.81 -12.49 -8.66
CA ARG A 83 -14.64 -13.52 -8.03
C ARG A 83 -16.08 -13.53 -8.54
N GLY A 84 -16.38 -12.76 -9.58
CA GLY A 84 -17.71 -12.68 -10.18
C GLY A 84 -18.63 -11.64 -9.55
N TYR A 85 -18.08 -10.67 -8.80
CA TYR A 85 -18.82 -9.55 -8.22
C TYR A 85 -18.34 -8.21 -8.82
N PRO A 86 -18.68 -7.90 -10.09
CA PRO A 86 -18.20 -6.70 -10.77
C PRO A 86 -18.80 -5.39 -10.23
N ASP A 87 -19.97 -5.44 -9.59
CA ASP A 87 -20.71 -4.26 -9.08
C ASP A 87 -20.53 -4.04 -7.56
N ALA A 88 -19.51 -4.65 -6.95
CA ALA A 88 -19.26 -4.63 -5.50
C ALA A 88 -18.56 -3.34 -5.01
#